data_AF-A0A9X6U4W7-F1
#
_entry.id   AF-A0A9X6U4W7-F1
#
_cell.length_a   1.000
_cell.length_b   1.000
_cell.length_c   1.000
_cell.angle_alpha   90.00
_cell.angle_beta   90.00
_cell.angle_gamma   90.00
#
_symmetry.space_group_name_H-M   'P 1'
#
loop_
_entity.id
_entity.type
_entity.pdbx_description
1 polymer ?
#
loop_
_entity_poly.entity_id
_entity_poly.type
_entity_poly.pdbx_seq_one_letter_code
_entity_poly.pdbx_strand_id
1 'polypeptide(L)'
;MGYYTDYNLSVVNEDIKKILSDLHEKYDSDALEFDTEIFYVLDVDGTKWDEAKWYEHEDEMRAISKLYPEVVFKLKGEGEDSEDIWIKYFKNGKCQECHAEIVFEEYNEEKLA
;
A
#
# COMPACT_ATOMS: atom_id res chain seq x y z
N MET A 1 6.97 -9.94 -19.36
CA MET A 1 7.84 -9.15 -18.45
C MET A 1 6.92 -8.45 -17.49
N GLY A 2 7.22 -8.46 -16.19
CA GLY A 2 6.36 -7.85 -15.18
C GLY A 2 7.16 -6.81 -14.42
N TYR A 3 6.53 -5.69 -14.11
CA TYR A 3 7.12 -4.58 -13.37
C TYR A 3 7.17 -4.91 -11.89
N TYR A 4 8.24 -4.48 -11.23
CA TYR A 4 8.35 -4.58 -9.79
C TYR A 4 7.92 -3.27 -9.13
N THR A 5 7.31 -3.37 -7.95
CA THR A 5 6.86 -2.20 -7.20
C THR A 5 7.24 -2.37 -5.74
N ASP A 6 7.75 -1.28 -5.17
CA ASP A 6 8.08 -1.18 -3.76
C ASP A 6 6.85 -0.76 -2.97
N TYR A 7 6.28 -1.73 -2.25
CA TYR A 7 5.09 -1.50 -1.44
C TYR A 7 5.44 -1.11 0.00
N ASN A 8 4.69 -0.16 0.54
CA ASN A 8 4.67 0.11 1.97
C ASN A 8 3.24 0.36 2.42
N LEU A 9 2.78 -0.43 3.39
CA LEU A 9 1.43 -0.34 3.93
C LEU A 9 1.46 0.28 5.33
N SER A 10 0.58 1.23 5.55
CA SER A 10 0.35 1.85 6.85
C SER A 10 -1.14 2.08 7.06
N VAL A 11 -1.53 2.48 8.27
CA VAL A 11 -2.89 2.91 8.59
C VAL A 11 -2.84 4.33 9.17
N VAL A 12 -3.87 5.13 8.89
CA VAL A 12 -3.91 6.54 9.31
C VAL A 12 -4.38 6.69 10.76
N ASN A 13 -5.24 5.79 11.22
CA ASN A 13 -6.00 5.95 12.46
C ASN A 13 -5.85 4.79 13.45
N GLU A 14 -4.97 3.83 13.18
CA GLU A 14 -4.77 2.64 14.01
C GLU A 14 -3.29 2.21 14.05
N ASP A 15 -2.99 1.04 14.62
CA ASP A 15 -1.66 0.42 14.60
C ASP A 15 -1.61 -0.71 13.56
N ILE A 16 -0.82 -0.53 12.49
CA ILE A 16 -0.71 -1.48 11.38
C ILE A 16 -0.32 -2.88 11.85
N LYS A 17 0.54 -2.98 12.88
CA LYS A 17 1.03 -4.26 13.38
C LYS A 17 -0.10 -5.10 13.96
N LYS A 18 -1.04 -4.46 14.66
CA LYS A 18 -2.20 -5.16 15.23
C LYS A 18 -3.12 -5.67 14.13
N ILE A 19 -3.36 -4.85 13.11
CA ILE A 19 -4.24 -5.21 11.99
C ILE A 19 -3.63 -6.35 11.17
N LEU A 20 -2.36 -6.26 10.79
CA LEU A 20 -1.71 -7.32 10.00
C LEU A 20 -1.51 -8.61 10.81
N SER A 21 -1.30 -8.53 12.12
CA SER A 21 -1.25 -9.74 12.97
C SER A 21 -2.61 -10.45 13.03
N ASP A 22 -3.70 -9.71 13.26
CA ASP A 22 -5.06 -10.28 13.24
C ASP A 22 -5.45 -10.79 11.84
N LEU A 23 -5.04 -10.11 10.77
CA LEU A 23 -5.26 -10.59 9.40
C LEU A 23 -4.47 -11.88 9.12
N HIS A 24 -3.23 -11.99 9.60
CA HIS A 24 -2.41 -13.19 9.44
C HIS A 24 -3.02 -14.39 10.16
N GLU A 25 -3.56 -14.19 11.37
CA GLU A 25 -4.30 -15.24 12.09
C GLU A 25 -5.54 -15.70 11.30
N LYS A 26 -6.28 -14.79 10.65
CA LYS A 26 -7.42 -15.14 9.77
C LYS A 26 -6.97 -15.90 8.53
N TYR A 27 -5.83 -15.55 7.95
CA TYR A 27 -5.25 -16.22 6.79
C TYR A 27 -4.82 -17.66 7.15
N ASP A 28 -4.06 -17.84 8.23
CA ASP A 28 -3.59 -19.16 8.69
C ASP A 28 -4.73 -20.10 9.10
N SER A 29 -5.85 -19.55 9.53
CA SER A 29 -7.05 -20.30 9.92
C SER A 29 -8.04 -20.54 8.79
N ASP A 30 -7.72 -20.14 7.55
CA ASP A 30 -8.59 -20.25 6.37
C ASP A 30 -9.96 -19.56 6.58
N ALA A 31 -9.95 -18.44 7.31
CA ALA A 31 -11.14 -17.67 7.66
C ALA A 31 -11.44 -16.50 6.69
N LEU A 32 -10.58 -16.29 5.69
CA LEU A 32 -10.78 -15.27 4.65
C LEU A 32 -11.64 -15.84 3.52
N GLU A 33 -12.62 -15.06 3.07
CA GLU A 33 -13.49 -15.43 1.93
C GLU A 33 -12.87 -15.04 0.57
N PHE A 34 -11.59 -14.68 0.55
CA PHE A 34 -10.85 -14.24 -0.62
C PHE A 34 -9.37 -14.62 -0.50
N ASP A 35 -8.73 -14.84 -1.64
CA ASP A 35 -7.29 -15.06 -1.72
C ASP A 35 -6.54 -13.73 -1.58
N THR A 36 -5.38 -13.74 -0.95
CA THR A 36 -4.53 -12.55 -0.84
C THR A 36 -3.05 -12.89 -0.92
N GLU A 37 -2.30 -12.08 -1.67
CA GLU A 37 -0.85 -12.17 -1.77
C GLU A 37 -0.12 -11.26 -0.76
N ILE A 38 -0.85 -10.52 0.08
CA ILE A 38 -0.30 -9.51 0.98
C ILE A 38 0.87 -10.02 1.84
N PHE A 39 0.81 -11.27 2.31
CA PHE A 39 1.83 -11.88 3.18
C PHE A 39 3.07 -12.41 2.42
N TYR A 40 3.01 -12.45 1.09
CA TYR A 40 4.20 -12.67 0.25
C TYR A 40 4.92 -11.36 -0.09
N VAL A 41 4.23 -10.23 0.06
CA VAL A 41 4.70 -8.90 -0.34
C VAL A 41 5.18 -8.09 0.86
N LEU A 42 4.47 -8.18 1.98
CA LEU A 42 4.66 -7.36 3.16
C LEU A 42 4.91 -8.19 4.42
N ASP A 43 5.72 -7.65 5.33
CA ASP A 43 5.85 -8.14 6.70
C ASP A 43 4.71 -7.58 7.58
N VAL A 44 4.55 -8.13 8.78
CA VAL A 44 3.50 -7.76 9.75
C VAL A 44 3.59 -6.31 10.22
N ASP A 45 4.68 -5.61 9.94
CA ASP A 45 4.83 -4.18 10.22
C ASP A 45 4.46 -3.27 9.02
N GLY A 46 4.06 -3.85 7.90
CA GLY A 46 3.66 -3.15 6.68
C GLY A 46 4.84 -2.76 5.78
N THR A 47 6.07 -3.16 6.11
CA THR A 47 7.23 -3.00 5.21
C THR A 47 7.30 -4.12 4.18
N LYS A 48 7.86 -3.84 3.00
CA LYS A 48 8.11 -4.86 1.98
C LYS A 48 9.18 -5.86 2.43
N TRP A 49 9.04 -7.11 2.00
CA TRP A 49 10.14 -8.08 2.05
C TRP A 49 11.18 -7.85 0.95
N ASP A 50 10.71 -7.68 -0.29
CA ASP A 50 11.52 -7.39 -1.47
C ASP A 50 10.64 -6.72 -2.55
N GLU A 51 11.22 -6.35 -3.68
CA GLU A 51 10.45 -5.86 -4.83
C GLU A 51 9.49 -6.96 -5.31
N ALA A 52 8.18 -6.68 -5.32
CA ALA A 52 7.17 -7.71 -5.55
C ALA A 52 6.20 -7.36 -6.67
N LYS A 53 5.59 -8.40 -7.23
CA LYS A 53 4.46 -8.28 -8.16
C LYS A 53 3.20 -8.55 -7.38
N TRP A 54 2.35 -7.54 -7.27
CA TRP A 54 1.08 -7.63 -6.57
C TRP A 54 0.00 -6.94 -7.42
N TYR A 55 -0.33 -7.57 -8.54
CA TYR A 55 -1.24 -6.95 -9.53
C TYR A 55 -2.67 -6.78 -8.98
N GLU A 56 -3.07 -7.70 -8.09
CA GLU A 56 -4.40 -7.71 -7.47
C GLU A 56 -4.46 -6.87 -6.18
N HIS A 57 -3.41 -6.10 -5.85
CA HIS A 57 -3.34 -5.32 -4.60
C HIS A 57 -4.58 -4.45 -4.36
N GLU A 58 -5.16 -3.88 -5.41
CA GLU A 58 -6.31 -2.99 -5.26
C GLU A 58 -7.57 -3.74 -4.83
N ASP A 59 -7.84 -4.90 -5.42
CA ASP A 59 -9.02 -5.69 -5.11
C ASP A 59 -8.87 -6.42 -3.77
N GLU A 60 -7.67 -6.91 -3.48
CA GLU A 60 -7.33 -7.46 -2.16
C GLU A 60 -7.45 -6.40 -1.06
N MET A 61 -6.88 -5.21 -1.24
CA MET A 61 -6.96 -4.15 -0.24
C MET A 61 -8.39 -3.62 -0.06
N ARG A 62 -9.22 -3.64 -1.11
CA ARG A 62 -10.66 -3.40 -0.96
C ARG A 62 -11.32 -4.47 -0.10
N ALA A 63 -11.03 -5.75 -0.32
CA ALA A 63 -11.57 -6.85 0.48
C ALA A 63 -11.12 -6.77 1.95
N ILE A 64 -9.82 -6.55 2.19
CA ILE A 64 -9.25 -6.33 3.53
C ILE A 64 -9.91 -5.13 4.21
N SER A 65 -10.11 -4.02 3.52
CA SER A 65 -10.73 -2.83 4.10
C SER A 65 -12.21 -3.02 4.50
N LYS A 66 -12.90 -4.05 3.98
CA LYS A 66 -14.25 -4.43 4.43
C LYS A 66 -14.23 -5.21 5.74
N LEU A 67 -13.17 -5.95 6.02
CA LEU A 67 -12.97 -6.64 7.31
C LEU A 67 -12.74 -5.62 8.44
N TYR A 68 -12.13 -4.48 8.11
CA TYR A 68 -11.83 -3.40 9.05
C TYR A 68 -12.46 -2.07 8.59
N PRO A 69 -13.80 -1.95 8.60
CA PRO A 69 -14.52 -0.86 7.92
C PRO A 69 -14.20 0.54 8.45
N GLU A 70 -13.72 0.66 9.69
CA GLU A 70 -13.32 1.94 10.29
C GLU A 70 -11.85 2.30 10.07
N VAL A 71 -11.03 1.35 9.62
CA VAL A 71 -9.59 1.57 9.38
C VAL A 71 -9.38 2.21 8.02
N VAL A 72 -8.51 3.22 7.98
CA VAL A 72 -8.06 3.85 6.73
C VAL A 72 -6.66 3.32 6.43
N PHE A 73 -6.59 2.42 5.46
CA PHE A 73 -5.33 1.89 4.95
C PHE A 73 -4.71 2.87 3.96
N LYS A 74 -3.39 2.98 3.98
CA LYS A 74 -2.58 3.77 3.05
C LYS A 74 -1.50 2.86 2.49
N LEU A 75 -1.67 2.45 1.24
CA LEU A 75 -0.67 1.71 0.49
C LEU A 75 0.12 2.70 -0.37
N LYS A 76 1.42 2.82 -0.13
CA LYS A 76 2.36 3.49 -1.03
C LYS A 76 2.92 2.45 -2.00
N GLY A 77 2.97 2.78 -3.28
CA GLY A 77 3.76 2.07 -4.27
C GLY A 77 4.77 3.01 -4.91
N GLU A 78 5.96 2.48 -5.18
CA GLU A 78 7.03 3.15 -5.93
C GLU A 78 7.54 2.15 -6.96
N GLY A 79 7.22 2.40 -8.23
CA GLY A 79 7.67 1.58 -9.34
C GLY A 79 9.08 1.93 -9.81
N GLU A 80 9.46 1.36 -10.96
CA GLU A 80 10.81 1.51 -11.52
C GLU A 80 11.04 2.91 -12.12
N ASP A 81 9.98 3.62 -12.52
CA ASP A 81 10.05 4.97 -13.09
C ASP A 81 9.77 6.04 -12.03
N SER A 82 10.44 7.19 -12.13
CA SER A 82 10.32 8.31 -11.17
C SER A 82 8.91 8.92 -11.07
N GLU A 83 8.08 8.68 -12.08
CA GLU A 83 6.68 9.13 -12.12
C GLU A 83 5.71 8.08 -11.53
N ASP A 84 6.18 6.85 -11.28
CA ASP A 84 5.38 5.74 -10.75
C ASP A 84 5.39 5.74 -9.21
N ILE A 85 5.17 6.91 -8.63
CA ILE A 85 5.03 7.09 -7.18
C ILE A 85 3.57 7.42 -6.90
N TRP A 86 2.92 6.54 -6.14
CA TRP A 86 1.51 6.68 -5.83
C TRP A 86 1.19 6.28 -4.40
N ILE A 87 0.05 6.79 -3.93
CA ILE A 87 -0.59 6.38 -2.68
C ILE A 87 -2.02 6.00 -3.01
N LYS A 88 -2.45 4.82 -2.56
CA LYS A 88 -3.85 4.41 -2.56
C LYS A 88 -4.37 4.33 -1.13
N TYR A 89 -5.52 4.96 -0.89
CA TYR A 89 -6.24 4.90 0.38
C TYR A 89 -7.42 3.95 0.27
N PHE A 90 -7.57 3.04 1.25
CA PHE A 90 -8.68 2.10 1.28
C PHE A 90 -9.47 2.21 2.58
N LYS A 91 -10.80 2.27 2.46
CA LYS A 91 -11.73 2.26 3.61
C LYS A 91 -13.05 1.62 3.21
N ASN A 92 -13.46 0.56 3.92
CA ASN A 92 -14.75 -0.09 3.76
C ASN A 92 -15.11 -0.41 2.29
N GLY A 93 -14.17 -1.03 1.57
CA GLY A 93 -14.30 -1.42 0.17
C GLY A 93 -14.15 -0.30 -0.86
N LYS A 94 -13.90 0.95 -0.43
CA LYS A 94 -13.64 2.09 -1.32
C LYS A 94 -12.14 2.29 -1.50
N CYS A 95 -11.73 2.79 -2.65
CA CYS A 95 -10.36 3.17 -2.98
C CYS A 95 -10.32 4.64 -3.42
N GLN A 96 -9.29 5.37 -3.00
CA GLN A 96 -8.88 6.64 -3.57
C GLN A 96 -7.42 6.52 -4.00
N GLU A 97 -7.12 6.81 -5.26
CA GLU A 97 -5.77 6.83 -5.82
C GLU A 97 -5.23 8.26 -5.89
N CYS A 98 -3.98 8.44 -5.49
CA CYS A 98 -3.26 9.71 -5.45
C CYS A 98 -1.87 9.52 -6.06
N HIS A 99 -1.61 10.10 -7.23
CA HIS A 99 -0.26 10.14 -7.81
C HIS A 99 0.55 11.29 -7.23
N ALA A 100 1.87 11.10 -7.11
CA ALA A 100 2.76 12.18 -6.72
C ALA A 100 2.87 13.22 -7.83
N GLU A 101 2.84 14.51 -7.47
CA GLU A 101 3.19 15.61 -8.36
C GLU A 101 4.60 16.09 -8.01
N ILE A 102 5.55 15.91 -8.93
CA ILE A 102 6.92 16.41 -8.78
C ILE A 102 7.00 17.77 -9.47
N VAL A 103 7.26 18.81 -8.69
CA VAL A 103 7.35 20.20 -9.18
C VAL A 103 8.74 20.76 -8.91
N PHE A 104 9.38 21.27 -9.95
CA PHE A 104 10.62 22.04 -9.83
C PHE A 104 10.28 23.54 -9.74
N GLU A 105 10.91 24.26 -8.81
CA GLU A 105 10.80 25.72 -8.75
C GLU A 105 11.38 26.37 -10.02
N GLU A 106 10.88 27.56 -10.35
CA GLU A 106 11.50 28.37 -11.41
C GLU A 106 12.94 28.73 -11.05
N TYR A 107 13.79 28.80 -12.07
CA TYR A 107 15.18 29.21 -11.91
C TYR A 107 15.26 30.59 -11.25
N ASN A 108 16.05 30.70 -10.19
CA ASN A 108 16.32 31.95 -9.50
C ASN A 108 17.84 32.14 -9.35
N GLU A 109 18.39 33.09 -10.12
CA GLU A 109 19.82 33.41 -10.12
C GLU A 109 20.33 33.90 -8.75
N GLU A 110 19.49 34.56 -7.94
CA GLU A 110 19.86 35.01 -6.60
C GLU A 110 20.06 33.86 -5.60
N LYS A 111 19.51 32.67 -5.90
CA LYS A 111 19.73 31.45 -5.10
C LYS A 111 21.02 30.72 -5.47
N LEU A 112 21.75 31.16 -6.49
CA LEU A 112 23.07 30.63 -6.81
C LEU A 112 24.07 31.15 -5.77
N ALA A 113 24.48 30.26 -4.84
CA ALA A 113 25.47 30.53 -3.80
C ALA A 113 26.91 30.49 -4.34
#